data_AF-A0A846TV04-F1
#
_entry.id   AF-A0A846TV04-F1
#
_cell.length_a   1.000
_cell.length_b   1.000
_cell.length_c   1.000
_cell.angle_alpha   90.00
_cell.angle_beta   90.00
_cell.angle_gamma   90.00
#
_symmetry.space_group_name_H-M   'P 1'
#
loop_
_entity.id
_entity.type
_entity.pdbx_description
1 polymer ?
#
loop_
_entity_poly.entity_id
_entity_poly.type
_entity_poly.pdbx_seq_one_letter_code
_entity_poly.pdbx_strand_id
1 'polypeptide(L)'
;MNHHVDTTAPALVTGATGYVAGWIIKSLLEAGVTVHATVRDSSDSARLAHLTAIADQSPGQIRFFDADLLTEGSFDRAMQDTRVVFHTASPFVRDVKDAQRDLVDPAVRGTTNVLTTANRTPSVRRVVLTSSVAAMYGDAAELSTTDGKL
;
A
#
# COMPACT_ATOMS: atom_id res chain seq x y z
N MET A 1 6.73 -23.46 5.91
CA MET A 1 6.84 -22.61 7.12
C MET A 1 5.44 -22.24 7.54
N ASN A 2 5.00 -22.61 8.76
CA ASN A 2 3.72 -22.14 9.29
C ASN A 2 3.93 -20.74 9.87
N HIS A 3 3.50 -19.72 9.13
CA HIS A 3 3.44 -18.36 9.65
C HIS A 3 2.10 -18.17 10.33
N HIS A 4 2.11 -17.83 11.62
CA HIS A 4 0.89 -17.48 12.35
C HIS A 4 0.44 -16.07 11.92
N VAL A 5 -0.62 -15.99 11.12
CA VAL A 5 -1.26 -14.72 10.76
C VAL A 5 -2.31 -14.40 11.81
N ASP A 6 -2.19 -13.23 12.46
CA ASP A 6 -3.20 -12.75 13.38
C ASP A 6 -4.44 -12.27 12.60
N THR A 7 -5.54 -13.00 12.75
CA THR A 7 -6.83 -12.72 12.09
C THR A 7 -7.80 -11.94 12.98
N THR A 8 -7.42 -11.64 14.22
CA THR A 8 -8.32 -10.99 15.20
C THR A 8 -8.49 -9.49 14.98
N ALA A 9 -7.60 -8.86 14.20
CA ALA A 9 -7.68 -7.46 13.84
C ALA A 9 -7.54 -7.27 12.33
N PRO A 10 -8.13 -6.19 11.76
CA PRO A 10 -7.98 -5.90 10.36
C PRO A 10 -6.53 -5.56 9.95
N ALA A 11 -6.24 -5.78 8.68
CA ALA A 11 -5.04 -5.28 8.01
C ALA A 11 -5.44 -4.26 6.94
N LEU A 12 -4.75 -3.13 6.89
CA LEU A 12 -4.94 -2.12 5.85
C LEU A 12 -3.99 -2.40 4.68
N VAL A 13 -4.50 -2.40 3.45
CA VAL A 13 -3.71 -2.42 2.22
C VAL A 13 -4.04 -1.18 1.38
N THR A 14 -3.03 -0.35 1.14
CA THR A 14 -3.22 0.89 0.35
C THR A 14 -3.05 0.65 -1.16
N GLY A 15 -3.83 1.33 -2.00
CA GLY A 15 -3.73 1.15 -3.46
C GLY A 15 -4.18 -0.25 -3.90
N ALA A 16 -5.29 -0.73 -3.35
CA ALA A 16 -5.75 -2.12 -3.44
C ALA A 16 -5.90 -2.68 -4.86
N THR A 17 -6.14 -1.81 -5.86
CA THR A 17 -6.27 -2.20 -7.28
C THR A 17 -4.93 -2.39 -7.99
N GLY A 18 -3.81 -2.21 -7.29
CA GLY A 18 -2.47 -2.47 -7.81
C GLY A 18 -2.13 -3.95 -7.86
N TYR A 19 -1.22 -4.35 -8.76
CA TYR A 19 -0.84 -5.75 -8.97
C TYR A 19 -0.33 -6.45 -7.70
N VAL A 20 0.68 -5.86 -7.03
CA VAL A 20 1.23 -6.42 -5.77
C VAL A 20 0.20 -6.39 -4.66
N ALA A 21 -0.60 -5.32 -4.58
CA ALA A 21 -1.65 -5.17 -3.59
C ALA A 21 -2.69 -6.30 -3.68
N GLY A 22 -3.14 -6.65 -4.89
CA GLY A 22 -4.10 -7.73 -5.12
C GLY A 22 -3.62 -9.08 -4.58
N TRP A 23 -2.33 -9.42 -4.75
CA TRP A 23 -1.75 -10.64 -4.20
C TRP A 23 -1.64 -10.63 -2.68
N ILE A 24 -1.24 -9.49 -2.08
CA ILE A 24 -1.24 -9.33 -0.62
C ILE A 24 -2.65 -9.52 -0.07
N ILE A 25 -3.64 -8.86 -0.68
CA ILE A 25 -5.05 -8.95 -0.29
C ILE A 25 -5.54 -10.40 -0.38
N LYS A 26 -5.23 -11.10 -1.48
CA LYS A 26 -5.56 -12.52 -1.65
C LYS A 26 -5.01 -13.37 -0.49
N SER A 27 -3.72 -13.25 -0.19
CA SER A 27 -3.11 -14.04 0.89
C SER A 27 -3.68 -13.72 2.27
N LEU A 28 -4.03 -12.45 2.54
CA LEU A 28 -4.68 -12.06 3.80
C LEU A 28 -6.10 -12.62 3.90
N LEU A 29 -6.87 -12.55 2.83
CA LEU A 29 -8.24 -13.09 2.77
C LEU A 29 -8.24 -14.61 2.92
N GLU A 30 -7.35 -15.33 2.23
CA GLU A 30 -7.18 -16.79 2.36
C GLU A 30 -6.79 -17.21 3.79
N ALA A 31 -6.04 -16.35 4.50
CA ALA A 31 -5.70 -16.57 5.90
C ALA A 31 -6.85 -16.26 6.88
N GLY A 32 -7.96 -15.67 6.42
CA GLY A 32 -9.11 -15.32 7.28
C GLY A 32 -9.09 -13.91 7.85
N VAL A 33 -8.25 -13.02 7.33
CA VAL A 33 -8.11 -11.64 7.83
C VAL A 33 -9.21 -10.74 7.25
N THR A 34 -9.71 -9.80 8.06
CA THR A 34 -10.49 -8.66 7.54
C THR A 34 -9.54 -7.64 6.91
N VAL A 35 -9.66 -7.42 5.61
CA VAL A 35 -8.85 -6.47 4.85
C VAL A 35 -9.59 -5.14 4.71
N HIS A 36 -8.98 -4.06 5.20
CA HIS A 36 -9.34 -2.70 4.82
C HIS A 36 -8.55 -2.34 3.56
N ALA A 37 -9.25 -2.10 2.44
CA ALA A 37 -8.66 -1.92 1.13
C ALA A 37 -8.94 -0.49 0.63
N THR A 38 -7.90 0.35 0.51
CA THR A 38 -8.12 1.72 0.01
C THR A 38 -8.04 1.76 -1.51
N VAL A 39 -8.98 2.46 -2.12
CA VAL A 39 -9.04 2.74 -3.56
C VAL A 39 -9.35 4.22 -3.77
N ARG A 40 -9.13 4.73 -4.98
CA ARG A 40 -9.48 6.13 -5.30
C ARG A 40 -10.98 6.34 -5.48
N ASP A 41 -11.67 5.30 -5.93
CA ASP A 41 -13.11 5.29 -6.14
C ASP A 41 -13.65 3.90 -5.78
N SER A 42 -14.37 3.82 -4.68
CA SER A 42 -15.00 2.61 -4.16
C SER A 42 -16.32 2.28 -4.84
N SER A 43 -16.84 3.20 -5.67
CA SER A 43 -18.05 2.97 -6.49
C SER A 43 -17.76 2.29 -7.84
N ASP A 44 -16.50 2.23 -8.26
CA ASP A 44 -16.06 1.56 -9.49
C ASP A 44 -16.06 0.01 -9.34
N SER A 45 -17.25 -0.56 -9.36
CA SER A 45 -17.46 -2.01 -9.17
C SER A 45 -16.71 -2.87 -10.19
N ALA A 46 -16.52 -2.39 -11.42
CA ALA A 46 -15.77 -3.10 -12.45
C ALA A 46 -14.30 -3.26 -12.07
N ARG A 47 -13.68 -2.19 -11.55
CA ARG A 47 -12.29 -2.23 -11.07
C ARG A 47 -12.14 -3.05 -9.80
N LEU A 48 -13.17 -3.12 -8.95
CA LEU A 48 -13.14 -3.89 -7.69
C LEU A 48 -13.53 -5.36 -7.85
N ALA A 49 -14.16 -5.74 -8.97
CA ALA A 49 -14.75 -7.06 -9.18
C ALA A 49 -13.80 -8.23 -8.86
N HIS A 50 -12.52 -8.11 -9.23
CA HIS A 50 -11.51 -9.15 -8.97
C HIS A 50 -11.23 -9.33 -7.48
N LEU A 51 -11.20 -8.27 -6.67
CA LEU A 51 -10.99 -8.34 -5.22
C LEU A 51 -12.23 -8.89 -4.50
N THR A 52 -13.41 -8.47 -4.95
CA THR A 52 -14.69 -9.01 -4.44
C THR A 52 -14.78 -10.51 -4.69
N ALA A 53 -14.48 -10.96 -5.91
CA ALA A 53 -14.51 -12.38 -6.27
C ALA A 53 -13.54 -13.23 -5.43
N ILE A 54 -12.36 -12.69 -5.06
CA ILE A 54 -11.42 -13.36 -4.15
C ILE A 54 -12.01 -13.44 -2.74
N ALA A 55 -12.60 -12.35 -2.24
CA ALA A 55 -13.20 -12.30 -0.91
C ALA A 55 -14.37 -13.29 -0.78
N ASP A 56 -15.24 -13.38 -1.80
CA ASP A 56 -16.38 -14.31 -1.83
C ASP A 56 -15.96 -15.79 -1.74
N GLN A 57 -14.71 -16.11 -2.10
CA GLN A 57 -14.14 -17.46 -2.09
C GLN A 57 -13.20 -17.69 -0.91
N SER A 58 -13.07 -16.72 0.00
CA SER A 58 -12.09 -16.75 1.09
C SER A 58 -12.78 -16.68 2.47
N PRO A 59 -12.14 -17.18 3.54
CA PRO A 59 -12.67 -17.04 4.90
C PRO A 59 -12.60 -15.61 5.45
N GLY A 60 -11.73 -14.77 4.90
CA GLY A 60 -11.60 -13.36 5.27
C GLY A 60 -12.69 -12.47 4.67
N GLN A 61 -12.67 -11.19 5.04
CA GLN A 61 -13.61 -10.18 4.53
C GLN A 61 -12.85 -9.01 3.95
N ILE A 62 -13.43 -8.31 2.97
CA ILE A 62 -12.86 -7.07 2.43
C ILE A 62 -13.80 -5.89 2.66
N ARG A 63 -13.24 -4.74 3.04
CA ARG A 63 -13.96 -3.46 3.17
C ARG A 63 -13.22 -2.41 2.35
N PHE A 64 -13.93 -1.79 1.41
CA PHE A 64 -13.36 -0.74 0.57
C PHE A 64 -13.50 0.64 1.22
N PHE A 65 -12.46 1.46 1.07
CA PHE A 65 -12.44 2.84 1.55
C PHE A 65 -11.91 3.75 0.45
N ASP A 66 -12.57 4.88 0.23
CA ASP A 66 -12.04 5.95 -0.62
C ASP A 66 -10.87 6.60 0.09
N ALA A 67 -9.69 6.57 -0.54
CA ALA A 67 -8.53 7.32 -0.10
C ALA A 67 -7.68 7.76 -1.28
N ASP A 68 -7.20 9.00 -1.20
CA ASP A 68 -6.20 9.54 -2.11
C ASP A 68 -4.88 9.75 -1.35
N LEU A 69 -3.79 9.33 -1.98
CA LEU A 69 -2.45 9.34 -1.40
C LEU A 69 -2.00 10.75 -0.99
N LEU A 70 -2.40 11.78 -1.74
CA LEU A 70 -1.98 13.16 -1.55
C LEU A 70 -2.97 14.00 -0.73
N THR A 71 -4.13 13.43 -0.39
CA THR A 71 -5.14 14.07 0.46
C THR A 71 -4.88 13.71 1.92
N GLU A 72 -4.56 14.71 2.74
CA GLU A 72 -4.37 14.52 4.18
C GLU A 72 -5.66 14.00 4.85
N GLY A 73 -5.51 13.04 5.77
CA GLY A 73 -6.63 12.45 6.50
C GLY A 73 -7.48 11.44 5.72
N SER A 74 -7.23 11.26 4.42
CA SER A 74 -7.97 10.29 3.58
C SER A 74 -7.85 8.84 4.07
N PHE A 75 -6.77 8.51 4.79
CA PHE A 75 -6.53 7.18 5.34
C PHE A 75 -7.10 6.96 6.74
N ASP A 76 -7.58 7.99 7.44
CA ASP A 76 -7.96 7.90 8.86
C ASP A 76 -9.01 6.82 9.10
N ARG A 77 -10.10 6.87 8.33
CA ARG A 77 -11.19 5.90 8.45
C ARG A 77 -10.76 4.48 8.08
N ALA A 78 -9.92 4.33 7.05
CA ALA A 78 -9.45 3.04 6.60
C ALA A 78 -8.46 2.40 7.59
N MET A 79 -7.72 3.21 8.35
CA MET A 79 -6.68 2.75 9.25
C MET A 79 -7.20 2.42 10.66
N GLN A 80 -8.38 2.90 11.03
CA GLN A 80 -9.04 2.57 12.30
C GLN A 80 -9.09 1.06 12.54
N ASP A 81 -8.78 0.68 13.78
CA ASP A 81 -8.73 -0.69 14.29
C ASP A 81 -7.74 -1.64 13.59
N THR A 82 -7.04 -1.19 12.55
CA THR A 82 -6.05 -2.01 11.86
C THR A 82 -4.80 -2.19 12.71
N ARG A 83 -4.22 -3.38 12.65
CA ARG A 83 -2.99 -3.72 13.36
C ARG A 83 -1.74 -3.59 12.48
N VAL A 84 -1.88 -3.94 11.20
CA VAL A 84 -0.80 -3.87 10.21
C VAL A 84 -1.25 -3.06 9.01
N VAL A 85 -0.38 -2.17 8.55
CA VAL A 85 -0.58 -1.37 7.33
C VAL A 85 0.42 -1.82 6.27
N PHE A 86 -0.07 -2.29 5.13
CA PHE A 86 0.70 -2.56 3.93
C PHE A 86 0.59 -1.34 2.99
N HIS A 87 1.66 -0.55 2.96
CA HIS A 87 1.73 0.61 2.07
C HIS A 87 2.25 0.17 0.69
N THR A 88 1.33 -0.03 -0.26
CA THR A 88 1.63 -0.41 -1.65
C THR A 88 1.20 0.63 -2.68
N ALA A 89 0.44 1.65 -2.27
CA ALA A 89 0.09 2.77 -3.13
C ALA A 89 1.32 3.59 -3.52
N SER A 90 1.46 3.92 -4.80
CA SER A 90 2.53 4.77 -5.33
C SER A 90 1.97 5.69 -6.42
N PRO A 91 2.40 6.95 -6.51
CA PRO A 91 1.99 7.88 -7.55
C PRO A 91 2.78 7.58 -8.84
N PHE A 92 2.45 6.46 -9.50
CA PHE A 92 3.08 6.09 -10.75
C PHE A 92 2.43 6.84 -11.92
N VAL A 93 3.13 7.83 -12.45
CA VAL A 93 2.76 8.54 -13.68
C VAL A 93 3.71 8.17 -14.83
N ARG A 94 3.17 8.05 -16.05
CA ARG A 94 3.93 7.64 -17.25
C ARG A 94 4.54 8.80 -18.02
N ASP A 95 3.94 9.98 -17.93
CA ASP A 95 4.41 11.19 -18.61
C ASP A 95 4.98 12.15 -17.57
N VAL A 96 6.31 12.18 -17.49
CA VAL A 96 7.08 12.91 -16.46
C VAL A 96 7.84 14.02 -17.16
N LYS A 97 7.51 15.27 -16.83
CA LYS A 97 8.18 16.44 -17.39
C LYS A 97 9.24 16.96 -16.43
N ASP A 98 8.97 16.88 -15.14
CA ASP A 98 9.88 17.22 -14.07
C ASP A 98 9.90 16.06 -13.06
N ALA A 99 11.04 15.38 -12.94
CA ALA A 99 11.15 14.21 -12.07
C ALA A 99 10.92 14.55 -10.59
N GLN A 100 11.35 15.72 -10.13
CA GLN A 100 11.17 16.12 -8.75
C GLN A 100 9.69 16.37 -8.45
N ARG A 101 9.06 17.25 -9.24
CA ARG A 101 7.68 17.65 -9.03
C ARG A 101 6.68 16.53 -9.32
N ASP A 102 6.90 15.77 -10.40
CA ASP A 102 5.90 14.82 -10.92
C ASP A 102 6.05 13.40 -10.33
N LEU A 103 7.21 13.04 -9.78
CA LEU A 103 7.46 11.72 -9.19
C LEU A 103 7.94 11.76 -7.74
N VAL A 104 9.02 12.49 -7.45
CA VAL A 104 9.67 12.43 -6.12
C VAL A 104 8.79 13.06 -5.04
N ASP A 105 8.36 14.30 -5.25
CA ASP A 105 7.50 15.04 -4.33
C ASP A 105 6.20 14.28 -3.99
N PRO A 106 5.41 13.77 -4.96
CA PRO A 106 4.21 13.02 -4.62
C PRO A 106 4.52 11.69 -3.93
N ALA A 107 5.62 11.01 -4.26
CA ALA A 107 6.01 9.77 -3.58
C ALA A 107 6.35 10.04 -2.10
N VAL A 108 7.18 11.05 -1.83
CA VAL A 108 7.58 11.44 -0.47
C VAL A 108 6.36 11.91 0.33
N ARG A 109 5.54 12.80 -0.23
CA ARG A 109 4.33 13.32 0.44
C ARG A 109 3.32 12.22 0.72
N GLY A 110 3.13 11.33 -0.25
CA GLY A 110 2.22 10.19 -0.14
C GLY A 110 2.60 9.24 0.97
N THR A 111 3.86 8.79 0.99
CA THR A 111 4.36 7.93 2.06
C THR A 111 4.33 8.63 3.41
N THR A 112 4.67 9.93 3.47
CA THR A 112 4.59 10.72 4.71
C THR A 112 3.16 10.78 5.25
N ASN A 113 2.16 10.96 4.38
CA ASN A 113 0.74 10.98 4.77
C ASN A 113 0.31 9.65 5.42
N VAL A 114 0.68 8.52 4.82
CA VAL A 114 0.38 7.18 5.36
C VAL A 114 1.08 6.95 6.70
N LEU A 115 2.38 7.27 6.80
CA LEU A 115 3.15 7.08 8.04
C LEU A 115 2.68 8.01 9.17
N THR A 116 2.31 9.25 8.85
CA THR A 116 1.76 10.19 9.82
C THR A 116 0.41 9.71 10.34
N THR A 117 -0.44 9.19 9.45
CA THR A 117 -1.72 8.56 9.84
C THR A 117 -1.51 7.35 10.74
N ALA A 118 -0.51 6.51 10.43
CA ALA A 118 -0.15 5.35 11.25
C ALA A 118 0.33 5.76 12.65
N ASN A 119 1.19 6.78 12.73
CA ASN A 119 1.73 7.27 14.01
C ASN A 119 0.63 7.81 14.94
N ARG A 120 -0.43 8.40 14.40
CA ARG A 120 -1.56 8.91 15.19
C ARG A 120 -2.67 7.88 15.45
N THR A 121 -2.58 6.67 14.89
CA THR A 121 -3.59 5.61 15.04
C THR A 121 -3.11 4.55 16.05
N PRO A 122 -3.60 4.55 17.31
CA PRO A 122 -3.02 3.73 18.37
C PRO A 122 -3.10 2.21 18.17
N SER A 123 -4.01 1.73 17.31
CA SER A 123 -4.17 0.30 17.00
C SER A 123 -3.06 -0.25 16.11
N VAL A 124 -2.41 0.61 15.31
CA VAL A 124 -1.36 0.21 14.37
C VAL A 124 -0.12 -0.20 15.15
N ARG A 125 0.44 -1.36 14.80
CA ARG A 125 1.65 -1.93 15.41
C ARG A 125 2.79 -2.11 14.42
N ARG A 126 2.49 -2.16 13.13
CA ARG A 126 3.49 -2.35 12.06
C ARG A 126 3.03 -1.70 10.77
N VAL A 127 3.97 -1.01 10.12
CA VAL A 127 3.83 -0.61 8.71
C VAL A 127 4.82 -1.43 7.89
N VAL A 128 4.33 -2.03 6.82
CA VAL A 128 5.13 -2.72 5.79
C VAL A 128 5.09 -1.84 4.55
N LEU A 129 6.22 -1.23 4.21
CA LEU A 129 6.37 -0.39 3.02
C LEU A 129 6.88 -1.22 1.85
N THR A 130 6.12 -1.26 0.76
CA THR A 130 6.61 -1.83 -0.50
C THR A 130 7.52 -0.82 -1.19
N SER A 131 8.82 -0.98 -0.95
CA SER A 131 9.88 -0.24 -1.66
C SER A 131 10.19 -0.87 -3.02
N SER A 132 11.33 -0.53 -3.61
CA SER A 132 11.83 -1.09 -4.86
C SER A 132 13.33 -1.37 -4.76
N VAL A 133 13.82 -2.32 -5.56
CA VAL A 133 15.26 -2.51 -5.76
C VAL A 133 15.93 -1.24 -6.28
N ALA A 134 15.18 -0.37 -6.97
CA ALA A 134 15.65 0.93 -7.43
C ALA A 134 16.07 1.88 -6.29
N ALA A 135 15.61 1.64 -5.05
CA ALA A 135 16.04 2.40 -3.88
C ALA A 135 17.36 1.89 -3.26
N MET A 136 17.90 0.76 -3.75
CA MET A 136 19.16 0.18 -3.27
C MET A 136 20.32 0.42 -4.23
N TYR A 137 20.03 0.61 -5.52
CA TYR A 137 21.04 0.92 -6.52
C TYR A 137 21.33 2.42 -6.52
N GLY A 138 22.61 2.79 -6.58
CA GLY A 138 23.02 4.16 -6.91
C GLY A 138 22.57 4.54 -8.31
N ASP A 139 22.51 5.83 -8.61
CA ASP A 139 22.15 6.28 -9.95
C ASP A 139 23.30 6.02 -10.96
N ALA A 140 23.00 6.15 -12.25
CA ALA A 140 24.01 5.94 -13.29
C ALA A 140 25.16 6.97 -13.21
N ALA A 141 24.95 8.12 -12.55
CA ALA A 141 25.98 9.12 -12.34
C ALA A 141 26.93 8.70 -11.20
N GLU A 142 26.43 8.09 -10.14
CA GLU A 142 27.23 7.53 -9.04
C GLU A 142 28.14 6.39 -9.52
N LEU A 143 27.70 5.61 -10.52
CA LEU A 143 28.54 4.60 -11.19
C LEU A 143 29.82 5.19 -11.80
N SER A 144 29.79 6.44 -12.27
CA SER A 144 30.98 7.10 -12.81
C SER A 144 32.03 7.44 -11.75
N THR A 145 31.63 7.42 -10.47
CA THR A 145 32.47 7.76 -9.31
C THR A 145 32.79 6.57 -8.42
N THR A 146 32.33 5.35 -8.77
CA THR A 146 32.59 4.16 -7.96
C THR A 146 33.85 3.43 -8.44
N ASP A 147 34.75 3.08 -7.53
CA ASP A 147 36.07 2.46 -7.82
C ASP A 147 36.02 1.01 -8.36
N GLY A 148 34.86 0.54 -8.84
CA GLY A 148 34.71 -0.79 -9.45
C GLY A 148 34.92 -1.98 -8.51
N LYS A 149 35.02 -1.76 -7.20
CA LYS A 149 35.15 -2.81 -6.19
C LYS A 149 33.82 -3.02 -5.48
N LEU A 150 33.04 -3.98 -5.96
CA LEU A 150 32.01 -4.67 -5.19
C LEU A 150 32.60 -5.96 -4.63
#